data_AF-A0A6A5RYZ0-F1
#
_entry.id   AF-A0A6A5RYZ0-F1
#
_cell.length_a   1.000
_cell.length_b   1.000
_cell.length_c   1.000
_cell.angle_alpha   90.00
_cell.angle_beta   90.00
_cell.angle_gamma   90.00
#
_symmetry.space_group_name_H-M   'P 1'
#
loop_
_entity.id
_entity.type
_entity.pdbx_description
1 polymer ?
#
loop_
_entity_poly.entity_id
_entity_poly.type
_entity_poly.pdbx_seq_one_letter_code
_entity_poly.pdbx_strand_id
1 'polypeptide(L)'
;MYPYPGCGICGREFNSYSACRQHMNATGYIYECDTCEEDFYTHDDPCNKGFENENNLRQHLNSGIRRGTDIPCPFCKRRFATATGVTHHVETGSCPKARSMNRDTILAKIRRCDPNHIITKNLIRYDVESSITVTPASWNDRIGMYVCYLCHKGFRNPRSLDNHVNSLAHKEKVYQCPG
;
A
#
# COMPACT_ATOMS: atom_id res chain seq x y z
N MET A 1 -4.74 -8.58 38.36
CA MET A 1 -5.67 -7.42 38.41
C MET A 1 -5.26 -6.52 37.26
N TYR A 2 -6.03 -6.51 36.16
CA TYR A 2 -5.72 -5.66 35.01
C TYR A 2 -6.05 -4.20 35.37
N PRO A 3 -5.15 -3.22 35.11
CA PRO A 3 -5.41 -1.84 35.47
C PRO A 3 -6.65 -1.33 34.73
N TYR A 4 -7.57 -0.71 35.46
CA TYR A 4 -8.76 -0.09 34.90
C TYR A 4 -8.34 1.06 33.96
N PRO A 5 -8.96 1.21 32.77
CA PRO A 5 -8.59 2.26 31.84
C PRO A 5 -8.98 3.64 32.39
N GLY A 6 -7.99 4.52 32.55
CA GLY A 6 -8.17 5.90 32.99
C GLY A 6 -7.90 6.92 31.88
N CYS A 7 -8.46 8.12 32.02
CA CYS A 7 -8.19 9.24 31.13
C CYS A 7 -6.86 9.90 31.51
N GLY A 8 -5.89 9.91 30.58
CA GLY A 8 -4.56 10.50 30.79
C GLY A 8 -4.56 12.02 30.98
N ILE A 9 -5.65 12.72 30.60
CA ILE A 9 -5.75 14.18 30.66
C ILE A 9 -6.35 14.65 32.00
N CYS A 10 -7.46 14.03 32.43
CA CYS A 10 -8.17 14.44 33.65
C CYS A 10 -8.00 13.45 34.82
N GLY A 11 -7.28 12.35 34.62
CA GLY A 11 -7.01 11.32 35.62
C GLY A 11 -8.21 10.46 36.02
N ARG A 12 -9.36 10.60 35.35
CA ARG A 12 -10.58 9.87 35.72
C ARG A 12 -10.47 8.39 35.36
N GLU A 13 -10.76 7.51 36.30
CA GLU A 13 -10.78 6.06 36.09
C GLU A 13 -12.14 5.56 35.63
N PHE A 14 -12.15 4.55 34.75
CA PHE A 14 -13.37 3.95 34.22
C PHE A 14 -13.39 2.44 34.41
N ASN A 15 -14.59 1.90 34.59
CA ASN A 15 -14.80 0.47 34.72
C ASN A 15 -14.57 -0.31 33.41
N SER A 16 -14.40 0.36 32.27
CA SER A 16 -14.21 -0.24 30.95
C SER A 16 -13.60 0.73 29.94
N TYR A 17 -12.92 0.19 28.92
CA TYR A 17 -12.33 0.98 27.82
C TYR A 17 -13.42 1.74 27.05
N SER A 18 -14.59 1.12 26.87
CA SER A 18 -15.74 1.75 26.21
C SER A 18 -16.22 3.00 26.95
N ALA A 19 -16.28 2.96 28.29
CA ALA A 19 -16.67 4.10 29.10
C ALA A 19 -15.61 5.22 29.06
N CYS A 20 -14.33 4.87 29.12
CA CYS A 20 -13.24 5.83 28.94
C CYS A 20 -13.29 6.50 27.56
N ARG A 21 -13.53 5.72 26.49
CA ARG A 21 -13.64 6.23 25.12
C ARG A 21 -14.86 7.14 24.94
N GLN A 22 -16.01 6.77 25.49
CA GLN A 22 -17.20 7.62 25.48
C GLN A 22 -16.95 8.93 26.22
N HIS A 23 -16.24 8.88 27.35
CA HIS A 23 -15.82 10.08 28.07
C HIS A 23 -14.95 10.99 27.21
N MET A 24 -13.90 10.47 26.56
CA MET A 24 -13.02 11.29 25.70
C MET A 24 -13.77 11.94 24.53
N ASN A 25 -14.69 11.20 23.91
CA ASN A 25 -15.53 11.74 22.85
C ASN A 25 -16.50 12.83 23.36
N ALA A 26 -17.04 12.67 24.58
CA ALA A 26 -17.98 13.62 25.17
C ALA A 26 -17.31 14.91 25.68
N THR A 27 -16.06 14.84 26.13
CA THR A 27 -15.29 16.01 26.59
C THR A 27 -14.57 16.75 25.46
N GLY A 28 -14.50 16.16 24.26
CA GLY A 28 -13.75 16.71 23.14
C GLY A 28 -12.23 16.63 23.35
N TYR A 29 -11.77 15.73 24.21
CA TYR A 29 -10.35 15.53 24.43
C TYR A 29 -9.72 14.86 23.21
N ILE A 30 -8.59 15.42 22.78
CA ILE A 30 -7.80 14.90 21.66
C ILE A 30 -6.90 13.76 22.14
N TYR A 31 -6.67 12.80 21.26
CA TYR A 31 -5.69 11.74 21.46
C TYR A 31 -4.33 12.25 20.99
N GLU A 32 -3.29 12.08 21.80
CA GLU A 32 -1.93 12.52 21.47
C GLU A 32 -1.05 11.32 21.07
N CYS A 33 0.04 11.60 20.35
CA CYS A 33 1.06 10.60 20.04
C CYS A 33 2.08 10.54 21.18
N ASP A 34 1.88 9.67 22.17
CA ASP A 34 2.82 9.51 23.30
C ASP A 34 4.22 8.96 22.90
N THR A 35 4.40 8.61 21.64
CA THR A 35 5.64 8.03 21.10
C THR A 35 6.44 9.02 20.24
N CYS A 36 5.99 10.26 20.17
CA CYS A 36 6.59 11.35 19.44
C CYS A 36 7.29 12.27 20.45
N GLU A 37 8.62 12.19 20.57
CA GLU A 37 9.41 13.05 21.47
C GLU A 37 9.59 14.45 20.87
N GLU A 38 9.69 15.46 21.76
CA GLU A 38 9.61 16.87 21.38
C GLU A 38 10.77 17.39 20.51
N ASP A 39 11.86 16.65 20.43
CA ASP A 39 13.12 17.15 19.87
C ASP A 39 13.21 17.10 18.33
N PHE A 40 12.20 16.57 17.64
CA PHE A 40 12.17 16.48 16.16
C PHE A 40 11.12 17.38 15.49
N TYR A 41 10.45 18.26 16.23
CA TYR A 41 9.38 19.07 15.68
C TYR A 41 9.86 20.13 14.68
N THR A 42 9.38 20.01 13.45
CA THR A 42 9.16 21.17 12.58
C THR A 42 7.66 21.51 12.64
N HIS A 43 7.31 22.78 12.48
CA HIS A 43 5.93 23.29 12.64
C HIS A 43 4.89 22.60 11.71
N ASP A 44 5.34 21.83 10.72
CA ASP A 44 4.52 21.09 9.75
C ASP A 44 4.44 19.58 10.02
N ASP A 45 4.93 19.09 11.17
CA ASP A 45 4.85 17.66 11.49
C ASP A 45 3.39 17.22 11.73
N PRO A 46 2.88 16.19 11.02
CA PRO A 46 1.54 15.66 11.25
C PRO A 46 1.33 15.05 12.65
N CYS A 47 2.39 14.82 13.43
CA CYS A 47 2.34 14.46 14.85
C CYS A 47 1.90 15.64 15.74
N ASN A 48 2.05 16.88 15.28
CA ASN A 48 1.66 18.10 16.00
C ASN A 48 0.13 18.33 16.02
N LYS A 49 -0.63 17.52 15.29
CA LYS A 49 -2.09 17.58 15.26
C LYS A 49 -2.63 16.53 16.21
N GLY A 50 -3.13 16.97 17.37
CA GLY A 50 -3.97 16.13 18.22
C GLY A 50 -5.04 15.42 17.40
N PHE A 51 -5.25 14.13 17.66
CA PHE A 51 -6.16 13.31 16.89
C PHE A 51 -7.56 13.34 17.51
N GLU A 52 -8.56 13.64 16.69
CA GLU A 52 -9.97 13.70 17.13
C GLU A 52 -10.50 12.38 17.69
N ASN A 53 -9.93 11.24 17.26
CA ASN A 53 -10.32 9.92 17.76
C ASN A 53 -9.17 8.89 17.64
N GLU A 54 -9.35 7.77 18.34
CA GLU A 54 -8.41 6.64 18.36
C GLU A 54 -8.13 6.07 16.95
N ASN A 55 -9.11 6.06 16.05
CA ASN A 55 -8.90 5.55 14.70
C ASN A 55 -7.93 6.43 13.90
N ASN A 56 -8.05 7.75 14.04
CA ASN A 56 -7.13 8.70 13.40
C ASN A 56 -5.70 8.56 13.96
N LEU A 57 -5.56 8.41 15.29
CA LEU A 57 -4.26 8.11 15.91
C LEU A 57 -3.71 6.77 15.41
N ARG A 58 -4.54 5.72 15.31
CA ARG A 58 -4.11 4.41 14.79
C ARG A 58 -3.69 4.47 13.33
N GLN A 59 -4.38 5.24 12.49
CA GLN A 59 -3.98 5.44 11.09
C GLN A 59 -2.66 6.22 11.02
N HIS A 60 -2.48 7.23 11.86
CA HIS A 60 -1.22 7.97 12.00
C HIS A 60 -0.06 7.06 12.41
N LEU A 61 -0.23 6.23 13.45
CA LEU A 61 0.78 5.26 13.91
C LEU A 61 1.13 4.22 12.84
N ASN A 62 0.19 3.90 11.96
CA ASN A 62 0.42 2.99 10.83
C ASN A 62 0.96 3.68 9.57
N SER A 63 1.03 5.00 9.55
CA SER A 63 1.51 5.76 8.41
C SER A 63 3.02 5.60 8.21
N GLY A 64 3.50 5.93 7.01
CA GLY A 64 4.92 5.86 6.64
C GLY A 64 5.82 6.80 7.44
N ILE A 65 5.25 7.77 8.17
CA ILE A 65 5.96 8.68 9.07
C ILE A 65 6.48 7.93 10.30
N ARG A 66 5.70 6.98 10.85
CA ARG A 66 6.03 6.21 12.07
C ARG A 66 6.71 4.87 11.80
N ARG A 67 6.37 4.19 10.70
CA ARG A 67 6.99 2.88 10.38
C ARG A 67 8.44 2.98 9.90
N GLY A 68 8.92 4.18 9.59
CA GLY A 68 10.19 4.38 8.89
C GLY A 68 10.07 3.85 7.45
N THR A 69 10.53 4.64 6.48
CA THR A 69 10.75 4.09 5.14
C THR A 69 12.04 3.28 5.20
N ASP A 70 12.02 2.04 5.68
CA ASP A 70 13.28 1.36 6.02
C ASP A 70 13.76 0.33 5.01
N ILE A 71 12.97 0.09 3.95
CA ILE A 71 13.37 -0.87 2.92
C ILE A 71 13.80 -0.09 1.67
N PRO A 72 15.12 0.04 1.41
CA PRO A 72 15.61 0.72 0.22
C PRO A 72 15.43 -0.18 -1.00
N CYS A 73 15.00 0.42 -2.11
CA CYS A 73 15.10 -0.24 -3.41
C CYS A 73 16.58 -0.54 -3.71
N PRO A 74 16.92 -1.79 -4.08
CA PRO A 74 18.31 -2.19 -4.28
C PRO A 74 19.00 -1.40 -5.40
N PHE A 75 18.21 -0.91 -6.38
CA PHE A 75 18.70 -0.20 -7.57
C PHE A 75 18.76 1.32 -7.39
N CYS A 76 17.64 1.96 -7.04
CA CYS A 76 17.54 3.42 -6.99
C CYS A 76 17.70 4.02 -5.60
N LYS A 77 17.79 3.19 -4.55
CA LYS A 77 17.90 3.58 -3.13
C LYS A 77 16.72 4.39 -2.59
N ARG A 78 15.66 4.60 -3.38
CA ARG A 78 14.37 5.12 -2.88
C ARG A 78 13.86 4.19 -1.78
N ARG A 79 13.42 4.76 -0.66
CA ARG A 79 12.96 4.01 0.50
C ARG A 79 11.45 3.81 0.45
N PHE A 80 11.00 2.66 0.93
CA PHE A 80 9.60 2.25 0.99
C PHE A 80 9.25 1.78 2.40
N ALA A 81 7.98 1.96 2.78
CA ALA A 81 7.48 1.54 4.09
C ALA A 81 7.30 0.01 4.19
N THR A 82 7.23 -0.72 3.07
CA THR A 82 6.99 -2.17 3.04
C THR A 82 7.73 -2.85 1.89
N ALA A 83 8.02 -4.15 2.05
CA ALA A 83 8.64 -4.97 1.01
C ALA A 83 7.75 -5.03 -0.25
N THR A 84 6.44 -5.15 -0.09
CA THR A 84 5.47 -5.08 -1.19
C THR A 84 5.57 -3.77 -1.97
N GLY A 85 5.82 -2.64 -1.30
CA GLY A 85 6.06 -1.36 -1.96
C GLY A 85 7.30 -1.36 -2.84
N VAL A 86 8.40 -1.96 -2.36
CA VAL A 86 9.62 -2.14 -3.17
C VAL A 86 9.37 -3.06 -4.35
N THR A 87 8.74 -4.21 -4.13
CA THR A 87 8.41 -5.17 -5.19
C THR A 87 7.54 -4.52 -6.26
N HIS A 88 6.46 -3.84 -5.88
CA HIS A 88 5.59 -3.13 -6.82
C HIS A 88 6.34 -2.06 -7.62
N HIS A 89 7.20 -1.27 -6.98
CA HIS A 89 8.02 -0.27 -7.65
C HIS A 89 8.91 -0.86 -8.75
N VAL A 90 9.51 -2.03 -8.50
CA VAL A 90 10.35 -2.69 -9.50
C VAL A 90 9.49 -3.42 -10.54
N GLU A 91 8.48 -4.20 -10.14
CA GLU A 91 7.65 -4.99 -11.07
C GLU A 91 6.89 -4.15 -12.09
N THR A 92 6.55 -2.90 -11.75
CA THR A 92 5.89 -1.94 -12.66
C THR A 92 6.85 -1.17 -13.55
N GLY A 93 8.16 -1.40 -13.46
CA GLY A 93 9.16 -0.61 -14.22
C GLY A 93 9.28 0.85 -13.75
N SER A 94 8.67 1.20 -12.61
CA SER A 94 8.71 2.55 -12.04
C SER A 94 10.11 2.96 -11.55
N CYS A 95 11.06 2.03 -11.50
CA CYS A 95 12.43 2.28 -11.07
C CYS A 95 13.26 2.92 -12.20
N PRO A 96 13.74 4.16 -12.05
CA PRO A 96 14.53 4.83 -13.09
C PRO A 96 15.86 4.13 -13.36
N LYS A 97 16.46 3.48 -12.33
CA LYS A 97 17.72 2.73 -12.44
C LYS A 97 17.54 1.25 -12.78
N ALA A 98 16.31 0.78 -12.94
CA ALA A 98 16.00 -0.60 -13.28
C ALA A 98 14.75 -0.69 -14.17
N ARG A 99 14.67 0.15 -15.21
CA ARG A 99 13.50 0.20 -16.12
C ARG A 99 13.26 -1.10 -16.88
N SER A 100 14.32 -1.86 -17.16
CA SER A 100 14.23 -3.18 -17.79
C SER A 100 13.80 -4.28 -16.82
N MET A 101 13.75 -4.01 -15.52
CA MET A 101 13.22 -4.94 -14.54
C MET A 101 11.72 -4.67 -14.42
N ASN A 102 10.92 -5.64 -14.84
CA ASN A 102 9.48 -5.67 -14.70
C ASN A 102 9.05 -7.07 -14.24
N ARG A 103 7.77 -7.27 -13.94
CA ARG A 103 7.25 -8.58 -13.48
C ARG A 103 7.71 -9.74 -14.36
N ASP A 104 7.65 -9.59 -15.68
CA ASP A 104 7.96 -10.67 -16.62
C ASP A 104 9.45 -11.01 -16.62
N THR A 105 10.31 -9.98 -16.58
CA THR A 105 11.77 -10.14 -16.49
C THR A 105 12.18 -10.76 -15.15
N ILE A 106 11.53 -10.36 -14.06
CA ILE A 106 11.77 -10.91 -12.72
C ILE A 106 11.34 -12.38 -12.68
N LEU A 107 10.12 -12.70 -13.14
CA LEU A 107 9.63 -14.07 -13.16
C LEU A 107 10.49 -14.98 -14.06
N ALA A 108 10.92 -14.49 -15.22
CA ALA A 108 11.82 -15.24 -16.10
C ALA A 108 13.15 -15.57 -15.41
N LYS A 109 13.71 -14.64 -14.63
CA LYS A 109 14.91 -14.89 -13.82
C LYS A 109 14.65 -15.89 -12.70
N ILE A 110 13.53 -15.75 -11.98
CA ILE A 110 13.18 -16.66 -10.88
C ILE A 110 12.99 -18.09 -11.39
N ARG A 111 12.27 -18.29 -12.51
CA ARG A 111 12.06 -19.63 -13.10
C ARG A 111 13.37 -20.32 -13.49
N ARG A 112 14.38 -19.57 -13.93
CA ARG A 112 15.72 -20.14 -14.20
C ARG A 112 16.41 -20.62 -12.93
N CYS A 113 16.13 -19.99 -11.80
CA CYS A 113 16.66 -20.37 -10.49
C CYS A 113 15.75 -21.38 -9.75
N ASP A 114 14.56 -21.65 -10.27
CA ASP A 114 13.55 -22.54 -9.69
C ASP A 114 13.17 -23.66 -10.68
N PRO A 115 14.12 -24.55 -11.05
CA PRO A 115 13.89 -25.59 -12.05
C PRO A 115 12.85 -26.63 -11.58
N ASN A 116 12.64 -26.76 -10.27
CA ASN A 116 11.70 -27.70 -9.67
C ASN A 116 10.35 -27.06 -9.31
N HIS A 117 10.13 -25.79 -9.65
CA HIS A 117 8.85 -25.10 -9.40
C HIS A 117 8.41 -25.07 -7.93
N ILE A 118 9.36 -24.93 -7.00
CA ILE A 118 9.11 -24.86 -5.57
C ILE A 118 8.41 -23.54 -5.22
N ILE A 119 8.79 -22.44 -5.87
CA ILE A 119 8.26 -21.09 -5.61
C ILE A 119 7.44 -20.51 -6.77
N THR A 120 7.60 -21.05 -7.98
CA THR A 120 6.83 -20.70 -9.17
C THR A 120 5.87 -21.81 -9.55
N LYS A 121 4.69 -21.47 -10.07
CA LYS A 121 3.77 -22.48 -10.61
C LYS A 121 4.28 -23.05 -11.93
N ASN A 122 4.18 -24.38 -12.08
CA ASN A 122 4.41 -25.10 -13.34
C ASN A 122 3.20 -24.90 -14.28
N LEU A 123 3.20 -23.79 -15.02
CA LEU A 123 2.13 -23.44 -15.97
C LEU A 123 2.50 -23.93 -17.37
N ILE A 124 1.63 -24.73 -18.00
CA ILE A 124 1.82 -25.35 -19.32
C ILE A 124 1.96 -24.29 -20.44
N ARG A 125 1.26 -23.15 -20.32
CA ARG A 125 1.43 -21.97 -21.17
C ARG A 125 1.73 -20.76 -20.29
N TYR A 126 2.86 -20.11 -20.55
CA TYR A 126 3.11 -18.76 -20.08
C TYR A 126 3.32 -17.89 -21.30
N ASP A 127 2.26 -17.22 -21.75
CA ASP A 127 2.35 -16.25 -22.83
C ASP A 127 3.12 -15.03 -22.31
N VAL A 128 4.38 -14.93 -22.72
CA VAL A 128 5.37 -13.95 -22.22
C VAL A 128 4.99 -12.52 -22.62
N GLU A 129 4.10 -12.34 -23.59
CA GLU A 129 3.87 -11.06 -24.26
C GLU A 129 2.40 -10.86 -24.65
N SER A 130 1.51 -10.75 -23.66
CA SER A 130 0.18 -10.17 -23.89
C SER A 130 0.16 -8.73 -23.39
N SER A 131 0.87 -7.82 -24.07
CA SER A 131 0.68 -6.39 -23.86
C SER A 131 -0.66 -5.99 -24.47
N ILE A 132 -1.62 -5.63 -23.63
CA ILE A 132 -2.91 -5.15 -24.09
C ILE A 132 -2.72 -3.71 -24.55
N THR A 133 -3.01 -3.44 -25.82
CA THR A 133 -2.93 -2.08 -26.38
C THR A 133 -4.28 -1.40 -26.27
N VAL A 134 -4.31 -0.20 -25.66
CA VAL A 134 -5.52 0.61 -25.59
C VAL A 134 -5.75 1.32 -26.92
N THR A 135 -6.91 1.07 -27.52
CA THR A 135 -7.36 1.76 -28.74
C THR A 135 -8.44 2.78 -28.42
N PRO A 136 -8.69 3.78 -29.29
CA PRO A 136 -9.78 4.74 -29.14
C PRO A 136 -11.17 4.08 -28.96
N ALA A 137 -11.35 2.86 -29.47
CA ALA A 137 -12.56 2.05 -29.29
C ALA A 137 -12.84 1.66 -27.82
N SER A 138 -11.89 1.89 -26.91
CA SER A 138 -12.09 1.67 -25.46
C SER A 138 -12.91 2.78 -24.80
N TRP A 139 -13.25 3.85 -25.53
CA TRP A 139 -14.11 4.92 -25.06
C TRP A 139 -15.58 4.50 -25.04
N ASN A 140 -16.26 4.76 -23.93
CA ASN A 140 -17.70 4.53 -23.79
C ASN A 140 -18.45 5.86 -23.71
N ASP A 141 -19.17 6.19 -24.78
CA ASP A 141 -19.95 7.43 -24.89
C ASP A 141 -21.06 7.56 -23.83
N ARG A 142 -21.62 6.45 -23.34
CA ARG A 142 -22.72 6.51 -22.35
C ARG A 142 -22.27 7.01 -20.99
N ILE A 143 -21.01 6.78 -20.63
CA ILE A 143 -20.45 7.18 -19.33
C ILE A 143 -19.37 8.26 -19.47
N GLY A 144 -18.96 8.62 -20.69
CA GLY A 144 -17.93 9.62 -20.96
C GLY A 144 -16.55 9.25 -20.42
N MET A 145 -16.17 7.96 -20.47
CA MET A 145 -14.89 7.46 -19.94
C MET A 145 -14.32 6.32 -20.79
N TYR A 146 -13.00 6.12 -20.69
CA TYR A 146 -12.33 4.91 -21.19
C TYR A 146 -12.58 3.74 -20.26
N VAL A 147 -12.95 2.58 -20.78
CA VAL A 147 -13.35 1.42 -19.97
C VAL A 147 -12.44 0.23 -20.21
N CYS A 148 -11.98 -0.39 -19.13
CA CYS A 148 -11.29 -1.68 -19.21
C CYS A 148 -12.27 -2.80 -19.57
N TYR A 149 -12.06 -3.53 -20.65
CA TYR A 149 -12.97 -4.61 -21.05
C TYR A 149 -12.88 -5.86 -20.14
N LEU A 150 -11.79 -6.00 -19.38
CA LEU A 150 -11.57 -7.13 -18.47
C LEU A 150 -12.29 -6.97 -17.12
N CYS A 151 -12.47 -5.74 -16.65
CA CYS A 151 -13.10 -5.47 -15.34
C CYS A 151 -14.10 -4.32 -15.31
N HIS A 152 -14.37 -3.69 -16.44
CA HIS A 152 -15.31 -2.58 -16.63
C HIS A 152 -15.03 -1.31 -15.81
N LYS A 153 -13.80 -1.16 -15.28
CA LYS A 153 -13.38 0.06 -14.58
C LYS A 153 -13.22 1.24 -15.56
N GLY A 154 -13.74 2.40 -15.17
CA GLY A 154 -13.67 3.66 -15.93
C GLY A 154 -12.42 4.49 -15.64
N PHE A 155 -11.87 5.13 -16.67
CA PHE A 155 -10.66 5.94 -16.64
C PHE A 155 -10.85 7.25 -17.42
N ARG A 156 -10.25 8.33 -16.93
CA ARG A 156 -10.41 9.68 -17.50
C ARG A 156 -9.63 9.89 -18.81
N ASN A 157 -8.61 9.08 -19.07
CA ASN A 157 -7.75 9.23 -20.25
C ASN A 157 -7.16 7.87 -20.67
N PRO A 158 -6.75 7.70 -21.94
CA PRO A 158 -6.32 6.40 -22.46
C PRO A 158 -5.01 5.93 -21.82
N ARG A 159 -4.11 6.85 -21.45
CA ARG A 159 -2.85 6.51 -20.75
C ARG A 159 -3.09 5.86 -19.39
N SER A 160 -4.10 6.32 -18.66
CA SER A 160 -4.49 5.72 -17.37
C SER A 160 -5.04 4.32 -17.55
N LEU A 161 -5.85 4.11 -18.59
CA LEU A 161 -6.35 2.78 -18.95
C LEU A 161 -5.19 1.87 -19.41
N ASP A 162 -4.26 2.40 -20.21
CA ASP A 162 -3.10 1.66 -20.73
C ASP A 162 -2.19 1.18 -19.60
N ASN A 163 -1.87 2.07 -18.66
CA ASN A 163 -1.17 1.69 -17.44
C ASN A 163 -1.94 0.64 -16.63
N HIS A 164 -3.27 0.72 -16.57
CA HIS A 164 -4.08 -0.24 -15.81
C HIS A 164 -4.08 -1.63 -16.45
N VAL A 165 -4.34 -1.75 -17.75
CA VAL A 165 -4.40 -3.06 -18.43
C VAL A 165 -3.04 -3.74 -18.49
N ASN A 166 -1.95 -2.96 -18.54
CA ASN A 166 -0.59 -3.47 -18.48
C ASN A 166 -0.03 -3.60 -17.04
N SER A 167 -0.82 -3.26 -16.01
CA SER A 167 -0.45 -3.46 -14.60
C SER A 167 -0.72 -4.89 -14.13
N LEU A 168 -0.48 -5.13 -12.83
CA LEU A 168 -0.78 -6.42 -12.19
C LEU A 168 -2.29 -6.67 -12.01
N ALA A 169 -3.17 -5.74 -12.38
CA ALA A 169 -4.61 -5.83 -12.15
C ALA A 169 -5.27 -7.08 -12.75
N HIS A 170 -4.75 -7.59 -13.88
CA HIS A 170 -5.30 -8.75 -14.58
C HIS A 170 -4.28 -9.88 -14.77
N LYS A 171 -3.08 -9.76 -14.20
CA LYS A 171 -2.05 -10.80 -14.33
C LYS A 171 -2.29 -11.94 -13.34
N GLU A 172 -2.20 -13.18 -13.84
CA GLU A 172 -2.38 -14.38 -13.04
C GLU A 172 -1.38 -14.50 -11.89
N LYS A 173 -1.79 -15.17 -10.80
CA LYS A 173 -0.91 -15.47 -9.66
C LYS A 173 0.07 -16.59 -10.01
N VAL A 174 1.32 -16.21 -10.24
CA VAL A 174 2.42 -17.07 -10.70
C VAL A 174 3.30 -17.66 -9.59
N TYR A 175 3.23 -17.11 -8.38
CA TYR A 175 4.00 -17.58 -7.22
C TYR A 175 3.18 -18.47 -6.30
N GLN A 176 3.85 -19.37 -5.59
CA GLN A 176 3.28 -20.23 -4.55
C GLN A 176 4.24 -20.34 -3.35
N CYS A 177 3.71 -20.66 -2.18
CA CYS A 177 4.53 -20.96 -1.01
C CYS A 177 5.00 -22.43 -1.10
N PRO A 178 6.25 -22.73 -0.76
CA PRO A 178 6.69 -24.10 -0.55
C PRO A 178 5.83 -24.73 0.56
N GLY A 179 5.26 -25.90 0.27
CA GLY A 179 4.55 -26.73 1.26
C GLY A 179 5.49 -27.50 2.17
#